data_AF-A0A2P9JZF5-F1
#
_entry.id   AF-A0A2P9JZF5-F1
#
_cell.length_a   1.000
_cell.length_b   1.000
_cell.length_c   1.000
_cell.angle_alpha   90.00
_cell.angle_beta   90.00
_cell.angle_gamma   90.00
#
_symmetry.space_group_name_H-M   'P 1'
#
loop_
_entity.id
_entity.type
_entity.pdbx_description
1 polymer ?
#
loop_
_entity_poly.entity_id
_entity_poly.type
_entity_poly.pdbx_seq_one_letter_code
_entity_poly.pdbx_strand_id
1 'polypeptide(L)'
;MSKFTVVLVLLVLATIAWARPSGVESSQIDRVAYERCLDQFFSAANNALRGYSRSFNVNEHFLCFSKALGWQNSDGSLNRKNIEGNVDKELGYAKAQQFKDECIIEYSTPELTAGHLFNCAKNYADQNAWLKN
;
A
#
# COMPACT_ATOMS: atom_id res chain seq x y z
N MET A 1 -43.78 25.24 15.74
CA MET A 1 -42.48 24.60 16.04
C MET A 1 -41.64 25.59 16.84
N SER A 2 -41.22 25.22 18.05
CA SER A 2 -40.49 26.12 18.95
C SER A 2 -39.07 26.38 18.42
N LYS A 3 -38.61 27.63 18.50
CA LYS A 3 -37.25 28.03 18.08
C LYS A 3 -36.15 27.20 18.76
N PHE A 4 -36.44 26.62 19.93
CA PHE A 4 -35.53 25.73 20.65
C PHE A 4 -35.31 24.37 19.98
N THR A 5 -36.28 23.85 19.22
CA THR A 5 -36.16 22.53 18.57
C THR A 5 -35.20 22.57 17.38
N VAL A 6 -35.12 23.70 16.68
CA VAL A 6 -34.24 23.88 15.51
C VAL A 6 -32.76 23.96 15.92
N VAL A 7 -32.45 24.60 17.05
CA VAL A 7 -31.08 24.74 17.54
C VAL A 7 -30.49 23.40 18.00
N LEU A 8 -31.31 22.54 18.62
CA LEU A 8 -30.84 21.24 19.12
C LEU A 8 -30.50 20.26 17.98
N VAL A 9 -31.27 20.27 16.88
CA VAL A 9 -31.02 19.42 15.70
C VAL A 9 -29.74 19.84 14.96
N LEU A 10 -29.42 21.14 14.91
CA LEU A 10 -28.19 21.63 14.30
C LEU A 10 -26.92 21.27 15.11
N LEU A 11 -27.01 21.22 16.44
CA LEU A 11 -25.89 20.81 17.30
C LEU A 11 -25.58 19.31 17.20
N VAL A 12 -26.60 18.45 17.06
CA VAL A 12 -26.40 16.99 16.91
C VAL A 12 -25.79 16.63 15.55
N LEU A 13 -26.07 17.39 14.49
CA LEU A 13 -25.43 17.16 13.18
C LEU A 13 -23.95 17.59 13.13
N ALA A 14 -23.52 18.53 13.96
CA ALA A 14 -22.14 19.00 13.98
C ALA A 14 -21.16 18.02 14.67
N THR A 15 -21.64 17.08 15.50
CA THR A 15 -20.78 16.12 16.21
C THR A 15 -20.51 14.83 15.42
N ILE A 16 -21.32 14.51 14.42
CA ILE A 16 -21.17 13.28 13.61
C ILE A 16 -20.08 13.43 12.52
N ALA A 17 -19.68 14.66 12.19
CA ALA A 17 -18.70 14.93 11.13
C ALA A 17 -17.23 14.54 11.47
N TRP A 18 -16.93 14.19 12.72
CA TRP A 18 -15.55 13.91 13.17
C TRP A 18 -15.27 12.42 13.40
N ALA A 19 -16.28 11.56 13.35
CA ALA A 19 -16.09 10.12 13.46
C ALA A 19 -15.90 9.49 12.08
N ARG A 20 -14.77 9.79 11.41
CA ARG A 20 -14.33 8.99 10.26
C ARG A 20 -13.79 7.66 10.79
N PRO A 21 -14.38 6.50 10.45
CA PRO A 21 -13.80 5.21 10.78
C PRO A 21 -12.46 5.07 10.06
N SER A 22 -11.37 5.06 10.82
CA SER A 22 -9.97 5.04 10.35
C SER A 22 -9.54 3.76 9.64
N GLY A 23 -10.42 2.76 9.49
CA GLY A 23 -10.09 1.45 8.93
C GLY A 23 -10.45 1.24 7.45
N VAL A 24 -11.30 2.07 6.85
CA VAL A 24 -11.83 1.82 5.49
C VAL A 24 -10.91 2.38 4.40
N GLU A 25 -10.13 3.43 4.70
CA GLU A 25 -9.35 4.18 3.70
C GLU A 25 -8.14 3.40 3.16
N SER A 26 -7.41 2.69 4.03
CA SER A 26 -6.23 1.90 3.62
C SER A 26 -6.58 0.80 2.61
N SER A 27 -7.62 0.02 2.89
CA SER A 27 -8.01 -1.12 2.05
C SER A 27 -8.47 -0.72 0.62
N GLN A 28 -9.05 0.47 0.46
CA GLN A 28 -9.49 0.96 -0.85
C GLN A 28 -8.31 1.47 -1.68
N ILE A 29 -7.34 2.12 -1.03
CA ILE A 29 -6.12 2.60 -1.69
C ILE A 29 -5.31 1.41 -2.22
N ASP A 30 -5.16 0.35 -1.41
CA ASP A 30 -4.44 -0.86 -1.79
C ASP A 30 -5.06 -1.53 -3.01
N ARG A 31 -6.40 -1.68 -3.05
CA ARG A 31 -7.10 -2.30 -4.18
C ARG A 31 -6.98 -1.47 -5.47
N VAL A 32 -7.16 -0.15 -5.39
CA VAL A 32 -7.05 0.73 -6.56
C VAL A 32 -5.62 0.75 -7.12
N ALA A 33 -4.62 0.74 -6.24
CA ALA A 33 -3.22 0.62 -6.62
C ALA A 33 -2.96 -0.72 -7.32
N TYR A 34 -3.47 -1.81 -6.74
CA TYR A 34 -3.32 -3.16 -7.28
C TYR A 34 -3.97 -3.30 -8.66
N GLU A 35 -5.23 -2.90 -8.81
CA GLU A 35 -5.95 -2.92 -10.10
C GLU A 35 -5.22 -2.10 -11.17
N ARG A 36 -4.74 -0.90 -10.85
CA ARG A 36 -3.98 -0.07 -11.79
C ARG A 36 -2.67 -0.72 -12.24
N CYS A 37 -1.92 -1.29 -11.30
CA CYS A 37 -0.66 -1.96 -11.60
C CYS A 37 -0.88 -3.30 -12.30
N LEU A 38 -2.02 -3.97 -12.06
CA LEU A 38 -2.46 -5.15 -12.79
C LEU A 38 -2.90 -4.84 -14.22
N ASP A 39 -3.61 -3.74 -14.46
CA ASP A 39 -4.00 -3.36 -15.82
C ASP A 39 -2.77 -3.09 -16.68
N GLN A 40 -1.75 -2.44 -16.11
CA GLN A 40 -0.44 -2.27 -16.76
C GLN A 40 0.26 -3.61 -17.02
N PHE A 41 0.16 -4.54 -16.06
CA PHE A 41 0.69 -5.90 -16.15
C PHE A 41 0.01 -6.68 -17.29
N PHE A 42 -1.32 -6.73 -17.34
CA PHE A 42 -2.07 -7.49 -18.33
C PHE A 42 -2.00 -6.85 -19.71
N SER A 43 -1.96 -5.52 -19.80
CA SER A 43 -1.72 -4.82 -21.06
C SER A 43 -0.35 -5.17 -21.64
N ALA A 44 0.70 -5.20 -20.81
CA ALA A 44 2.04 -5.63 -21.24
C ALA A 44 2.07 -7.10 -21.69
N ALA A 45 1.43 -8.00 -20.95
CA ALA A 45 1.32 -9.41 -21.31
C ALA A 45 0.55 -9.64 -22.62
N ASN A 46 -0.57 -8.93 -22.81
CA ASN A 46 -1.36 -8.99 -24.04
C ASN A 46 -0.61 -8.43 -25.25
N ASN A 47 0.21 -7.39 -25.05
CA ASN A 47 1.09 -6.87 -26.10
C ASN A 47 2.21 -7.85 -26.45
N ALA A 48 2.74 -8.61 -25.47
CA ALA A 48 3.70 -9.68 -25.71
C ALA A 48 3.13 -10.80 -26.61
N LEU A 49 1.86 -11.17 -26.42
CA LEU A 49 1.16 -12.13 -27.28
C LEU A 49 0.92 -11.59 -28.71
N ARG A 50 0.95 -10.28 -28.91
CA ARG A 50 0.82 -9.60 -30.22
C ARG A 50 2.14 -9.37 -30.94
N GLY A 51 3.23 -10.01 -30.51
CA GLY A 51 4.55 -9.91 -31.15
C GLY A 51 5.36 -8.69 -30.71
N TYR A 52 4.89 -7.90 -29.74
CA TYR A 52 5.71 -6.89 -29.07
C TYR A 52 6.48 -7.54 -27.91
N SER A 53 7.73 -7.95 -28.13
CA SER A 53 8.54 -8.64 -27.11
C SER A 53 8.92 -7.72 -25.93
N ARG A 54 8.00 -7.42 -25.03
CA ARG A 54 8.36 -6.93 -23.70
C ARG A 54 8.40 -8.13 -22.77
N SER A 55 9.61 -8.56 -22.40
CA SER A 55 9.81 -9.61 -21.41
C SER A 55 9.18 -9.15 -20.10
N PHE A 56 8.20 -9.91 -19.64
CA PHE A 56 7.47 -9.65 -18.41
C PHE A 56 8.40 -9.79 -17.19
N ASN A 57 8.52 -8.74 -16.36
CA ASN A 57 9.34 -8.73 -15.15
C ASN A 57 8.47 -8.45 -13.92
N VAL A 58 8.30 -9.45 -13.06
CA VAL A 58 7.50 -9.35 -11.83
C VAL A 58 7.98 -8.21 -10.91
N ASN A 59 9.26 -7.88 -10.95
CA ASN A 59 9.84 -6.82 -10.15
C ASN A 59 9.39 -5.41 -10.62
N GLU A 60 9.05 -5.23 -11.90
CA GLU A 60 8.45 -3.98 -12.39
C GLU A 60 7.02 -3.81 -11.86
N HIS A 61 6.27 -4.90 -11.75
CA HIS A 61 4.95 -4.88 -11.13
C HIS A 61 5.04 -4.53 -9.65
N PHE A 62 5.98 -5.15 -8.92
CA PHE A 62 6.26 -4.79 -7.53
C PHE A 62 6.70 -3.34 -7.37
N LEU A 63 7.48 -2.79 -8.30
CA LEU A 63 7.87 -1.38 -8.29
C LEU A 63 6.67 -0.44 -8.48
N CYS A 64 5.75 -0.78 -9.40
CA CYS A 64 4.51 -0.02 -9.55
C CYS A 64 3.73 0.01 -8.23
N PHE A 65 3.60 -1.16 -7.60
CA PHE A 65 2.81 -1.33 -6.39
C PHE A 65 3.47 -0.63 -5.18
N SER A 66 4.78 -0.79 -4.97
CA SER A 66 5.50 -0.10 -3.88
C SER A 66 5.43 1.43 -4.01
N LYS A 67 5.49 1.98 -5.21
CA LYS A 67 5.31 3.43 -5.43
C LYS A 67 3.89 3.88 -5.13
N ALA A 68 2.88 3.09 -5.51
CA ALA A 68 1.49 3.39 -5.24
C ALA A 68 1.15 3.36 -3.73
N LEU A 69 1.78 2.44 -2.97
CA LEU A 69 1.71 2.38 -1.51
C LEU A 69 2.56 3.46 -0.81
N GLY A 70 3.35 4.23 -1.56
CA GLY A 70 4.28 5.23 -1.03
C GLY A 70 5.47 4.64 -0.27
N TRP A 71 5.77 3.36 -0.50
CA TRP A 71 6.90 2.63 0.09
C TRP A 71 8.20 2.88 -0.67
N GLN A 72 8.11 3.13 -1.97
CA GLN A 72 9.19 3.70 -2.76
C GLN A 72 8.80 5.09 -3.24
N ASN A 73 9.77 6.00 -3.26
CA ASN A 73 9.63 7.34 -3.82
C ASN A 73 9.55 7.28 -5.35
N SER A 74 9.27 8.43 -5.98
CA SER A 74 9.20 8.53 -7.45
C SER A 74 10.51 8.15 -8.14
N ASP A 75 11.65 8.42 -7.49
CA ASP A 75 13.00 8.04 -7.96
C ASP A 75 13.34 6.56 -7.74
N GLY A 76 12.51 5.82 -7.00
CA GLY A 76 12.71 4.40 -6.70
C GLY A 76 13.47 4.10 -5.40
N SER A 77 13.92 5.11 -4.65
CA SER A 77 14.48 4.92 -3.31
C SER A 77 13.41 4.49 -2.30
N LEU A 78 13.80 3.80 -1.22
CA LEU A 78 12.85 3.38 -0.18
C LEU A 78 12.42 4.59 0.67
N ASN A 79 11.11 4.76 0.86
CA ASN A 79 10.55 5.66 1.87
C ASN A 79 10.53 4.95 3.22
N ARG A 80 11.71 4.79 3.83
CA ARG A 80 11.90 4.05 5.09
C ARG A 80 10.95 4.47 6.19
N LYS A 81 10.75 5.78 6.38
CA LYS A 81 9.85 6.32 7.40
C LYS A 81 8.41 5.83 7.24
N ASN A 82 7.91 5.78 6.00
CA ASN A 82 6.55 5.27 5.74
C ASN A 82 6.48 3.77 5.99
N ILE A 83 7.45 3.00 5.48
CA ILE A 83 7.49 1.54 5.67
C ILE A 83 7.56 1.20 7.16
N GLU A 84 8.52 1.78 7.89
CA GLU A 84 8.70 1.58 9.33
C GLU A 84 7.45 1.96 10.11
N GLY A 85 6.81 3.09 9.77
CA GLY A 85 5.59 3.55 10.44
C GLY A 85 4.38 2.63 10.21
N ASN A 86 4.31 1.92 9.09
CA ASN A 86 3.28 0.91 8.85
C ASN A 86 3.64 -0.40 9.55
N VAL A 87 4.90 -0.81 9.46
CA VAL A 87 5.41 -2.03 10.10
C VAL A 87 5.25 -1.98 11.62
N ASP A 88 5.54 -0.86 12.28
CA ASP A 88 5.41 -0.72 13.73
C ASP A 88 3.95 -0.75 14.23
N LYS A 89 2.99 -0.41 13.36
CA LYS A 89 1.56 -0.45 13.69
C LYS A 89 1.00 -1.86 13.56
N GLU A 90 1.47 -2.60 12.56
CA GLU A 90 0.91 -3.91 12.19
C GLU A 90 1.69 -5.07 12.84
N LEU A 91 3.00 -4.92 13.00
CA LEU A 91 3.87 -5.92 13.63
C LEU A 91 4.21 -5.51 15.05
N GLY A 92 4.13 -6.45 16.00
CA GLY A 92 4.68 -6.24 17.34
C GLY A 92 6.19 -5.97 17.29
N TYR A 93 6.71 -5.21 18.26
CA TYR A 93 8.08 -4.67 18.28
C TYR A 93 9.18 -5.63 17.80
N ALA A 94 9.22 -6.86 18.32
CA ALA A 94 10.25 -7.83 17.95
C ALA A 94 10.22 -8.20 16.46
N LYS A 95 9.02 -8.43 15.90
CA LYS A 95 8.86 -8.75 14.46
C LYS A 95 9.04 -7.53 13.58
N ALA A 96 8.60 -6.36 14.06
CA ALA A 96 8.83 -5.09 13.39
C ALA A 96 10.33 -4.84 13.20
N GLN A 97 11.13 -5.07 14.24
CA GLN A 97 12.58 -4.92 14.17
C GLN A 97 13.20 -5.89 13.17
N GLN A 98 12.84 -7.18 13.22
CA GLN A 98 13.31 -8.18 12.24
C GLN A 98 12.96 -7.80 10.80
N PHE A 99 11.71 -7.38 10.55
CA PHE A 99 11.30 -6.91 9.23
C PHE A 99 12.14 -5.73 8.76
N LYS A 100 12.40 -4.75 9.63
CA LYS A 100 13.20 -3.56 9.28
C LYS A 100 14.62 -3.93 8.88
N ASP A 101 15.22 -4.85 9.64
CA ASP A 101 16.59 -5.29 9.43
C ASP A 101 16.74 -6.16 8.17
N GLU A 102 15.73 -6.98 7.85
CA GLU A 102 15.81 -7.96 6.75
C GLU A 102 15.18 -7.48 5.43
N CYS A 103 14.07 -6.74 5.49
CA CYS A 103 13.26 -6.44 4.31
C CYS A 103 13.49 -5.04 3.73
N ILE A 104 13.96 -4.08 4.53
CA ILE A 104 14.16 -2.69 4.10
C ILE A 104 15.59 -2.48 3.56
N ILE A 105 15.91 -3.19 2.49
CA ILE A 105 17.24 -3.22 1.84
C ILE A 105 17.14 -2.61 0.44
N GLU A 106 18.01 -1.66 0.11
CA GLU A 106 18.13 -1.11 -1.24
C GLU A 106 19.08 -1.96 -2.09
N TYR A 107 18.66 -2.26 -3.31
CA TYR A 107 19.42 -3.00 -4.32
C TYR A 107 19.85 -2.07 -5.46
N SER A 108 20.60 -2.63 -6.42
CA SER A 108 21.16 -1.90 -7.55
C SER A 108 20.12 -1.27 -8.49
N THR A 109 18.86 -1.76 -8.49
CA THR A 109 17.77 -1.15 -9.24
C THR A 109 16.49 -1.04 -8.39
N PRO A 110 15.62 -0.05 -8.66
CA PRO A 110 14.34 0.09 -7.97
C PRO A 110 13.45 -1.15 -8.04
N GLU A 111 13.44 -1.85 -9.17
CA GLU A 111 12.68 -3.09 -9.39
C GLU A 111 13.19 -4.18 -8.46
N LEU A 112 14.51 -4.40 -8.38
CA LEU A 112 15.09 -5.40 -7.47
C LEU A 112 14.80 -5.06 -6.01
N THR A 113 14.88 -3.78 -5.64
CA THR A 113 14.48 -3.30 -4.31
C THR A 113 13.01 -3.63 -4.01
N ALA A 114 12.11 -3.34 -4.95
CA ALA A 114 10.69 -3.65 -4.81
C ALA A 114 10.45 -5.16 -4.68
N GLY A 115 11.09 -5.94 -5.55
CA GLY A 115 10.99 -7.40 -5.56
C GLY A 115 11.49 -8.02 -4.25
N HIS A 116 12.61 -7.54 -3.70
CA HIS A 116 13.09 -7.97 -2.39
C HIS A 116 12.10 -7.62 -1.29
N LEU A 117 11.64 -6.36 -1.24
CA LEU A 117 10.73 -5.87 -0.21
C LEU A 117 9.46 -6.72 -0.12
N PHE A 118 8.79 -6.97 -1.26
CA PHE A 118 7.57 -7.77 -1.28
C PHE A 118 7.82 -9.26 -0.99
N ASN A 119 8.88 -9.86 -1.53
CA ASN A 119 9.18 -11.26 -1.26
C ASN A 119 9.55 -11.50 0.21
N CYS A 120 10.34 -10.59 0.81
CA CYS A 120 10.68 -10.63 2.22
C CYS A 120 9.43 -10.44 3.10
N ALA A 121 8.58 -9.47 2.76
CA ALA A 121 7.35 -9.19 3.52
C ALA A 121 6.38 -10.37 3.61
N LYS A 122 6.38 -11.29 2.64
CA LYS A 122 5.56 -12.52 2.68
C LYS A 122 5.87 -13.40 3.88
N ASN A 123 7.11 -13.41 4.37
CA ASN A 123 7.50 -14.16 5.57
C ASN A 123 6.87 -13.59 6.85
N TYR A 124 6.34 -12.37 6.78
CA TYR A 124 5.69 -11.66 7.87
C TYR A 124 4.16 -11.53 7.65
N ALA A 125 3.63 -12.10 6.55
CA ALA A 125 2.25 -11.91 6.09
C ALA A 125 1.20 -12.76 6.83
N ASP A 126 1.60 -13.83 7.51
CA ASP A 126 0.67 -14.71 8.23
C ASP A 126 -0.15 -13.99 9.31
N GLN A 127 0.22 -12.76 9.66
CA GLN A 127 -0.46 -11.92 10.67
C GLN A 127 -1.01 -10.59 10.15
N ASN A 128 -0.89 -10.26 8.85
CA ASN A 128 -1.18 -8.91 8.34
C ASN A 128 -2.34 -8.86 7.35
N ALA A 129 -3.24 -7.89 7.54
CA ALA A 129 -4.40 -7.66 6.68
C ALA A 129 -4.07 -6.99 5.32
N TRP A 130 -2.96 -6.25 5.22
CA TRP A 130 -2.61 -5.45 4.04
C TRP A 130 -2.02 -6.28 2.86
N LEU A 131 -1.63 -7.54 3.07
CA LEU A 131 -1.23 -8.48 2.01
C LEU A 131 -2.33 -9.48 1.61
N LYS A 132 -3.46 -9.48 2.31
CA LYS A 132 -4.56 -10.44 2.09
C LYS A 132 -5.66 -9.93 1.15
N ASN A 133 -5.49 -8.74 0.56
CA ASN A 133 -6.43 -8.16 -0.40
C ASN A 133 -5.85 -8.14 -1.80
#